data_AF-A0A5M6CJI2-F1
#
_entry.id   AF-A0A5M6CJI2-F1
#
_cell.length_a   1.000
_cell.length_b   1.000
_cell.length_c   1.000
_cell.angle_alpha   90.00
_cell.angle_beta   90.00
_cell.angle_gamma   90.00
#
_symmetry.space_group_name_H-M   'P 1'
#
loop_
_entity.id
_entity.type
_entity.pdbx_description
1 polymer ?
#
loop_
_entity_poly.entity_id
_entity_poly.type
_entity_poly.pdbx_seq_one_letter_code
_entity_poly.pdbx_strand_id
1 'polypeptide(L)'
;MKEKSGLKYILVLPFILIIGIFIYWYLNPSIDNEDFHLQYLLSDPNTNFYQIRNQNISTRKFTYNNEIYSNNTEGYKLTIHSIDFTKLGEKILIVTDYFDKKTKITNLTYKSKNRTYKPVEIFRSNDSIFIYQLSEDPKIDKHLMFKGNRIKK
;
A
#
# COMPACT_ATOMS: atom_id res chain seq x y z
N MET A 1 -23.38 19.85 -59.26
CA MET A 1 -22.04 19.33 -58.94
C MET A 1 -22.01 19.08 -57.44
N LYS A 2 -22.06 17.80 -57.03
CA LYS A 2 -22.23 17.36 -55.64
C LYS A 2 -20.94 17.54 -54.83
N GLU A 3 -21.13 17.96 -53.58
CA GLU A 3 -20.31 17.74 -52.38
C GLU A 3 -18.81 18.11 -52.42
N LYS A 4 -18.51 19.30 -51.89
CA LYS A 4 -17.20 19.60 -51.23
C LYS A 4 -17.38 20.11 -49.80
N SER A 5 -18.43 19.66 -49.11
CA SER A 5 -18.71 20.07 -47.72
C SER A 5 -17.98 19.21 -46.68
N GLY A 6 -17.68 17.94 -46.99
CA GLY A 6 -17.09 16.98 -46.05
C GLY A 6 -15.61 17.19 -45.71
N LEU A 7 -14.83 17.88 -46.55
CA LEU A 7 -13.38 17.99 -46.37
C LEU A 7 -12.97 18.86 -45.17
N LYS A 8 -13.81 19.85 -44.82
CA LYS A 8 -13.56 20.75 -43.68
C LYS A 8 -13.68 20.06 -42.33
N TYR A 9 -14.54 19.04 -42.24
CA TYR A 9 -14.76 18.29 -41.00
C TYR A 9 -13.68 17.23 -40.75
N ILE A 10 -13.03 16.73 -41.81
CA ILE A 10 -11.93 15.75 -41.72
C ILE A 10 -10.72 16.31 -40.96
N LEU A 11 -10.46 17.62 -41.07
CA LEU A 11 -9.36 18.28 -40.34
C LEU A 11 -9.73 18.66 -38.90
N VAL A 12 -11.02 18.89 -38.63
CA VAL A 12 -11.50 19.29 -37.29
C VAL A 12 -11.61 18.09 -36.35
N LEU A 13 -12.02 16.93 -36.88
CA LEU A 13 -12.17 15.69 -36.11
C LEU A 13 -10.90 15.27 -35.33
N PRO A 14 -9.70 15.22 -35.95
CA PRO A 14 -8.47 14.85 -35.24
C PRO A 14 -8.11 15.89 -34.17
N PHE A 15 -8.43 17.17 -34.40
CA PHE A 15 -8.16 18.23 -33.44
C PHE A 15 -9.02 18.09 -32.18
N ILE A 16 -10.32 17.80 -32.35
CA ILE A 16 -11.23 17.50 -31.24
C ILE A 16 -10.78 16.25 -30.48
N LEU A 17 -10.31 15.22 -31.20
CA LEU A 17 -9.88 13.96 -30.60
C LEU A 17 -8.60 14.14 -29.78
N ILE A 18 -7.64 14.93 -30.27
CA ILE A 18 -6.42 15.29 -29.53
C ILE A 18 -6.78 16.08 -28.27
N ILE A 19 -7.64 17.10 -28.38
CA ILE A 19 -8.10 17.89 -27.23
C ILE A 19 -8.80 16.98 -26.20
N GLY A 20 -9.64 16.05 -26.67
CA GLY A 20 -10.31 15.07 -25.82
C GLY A 20 -9.33 14.17 -25.05
N ILE A 21 -8.23 13.73 -25.68
CA ILE A 21 -7.17 12.95 -25.02
C ILE A 21 -6.48 13.79 -23.93
N PHE A 22 -6.15 15.06 -24.21
CA PHE A 22 -5.53 15.93 -23.22
C PHE A 22 -6.46 16.21 -22.02
N ILE A 23 -7.74 16.45 -22.27
CA ILE A 23 -8.74 16.61 -21.21
C ILE A 23 -8.87 15.32 -20.40
N TYR A 24 -8.90 14.16 -21.07
CA TYR A 24 -8.93 12.88 -20.38
C TYR A 24 -7.69 12.67 -19.51
N TRP A 25 -6.48 12.92 -19.99
CA TRP A 25 -5.27 12.81 -19.18
C TRP A 25 -5.20 13.84 -18.04
N TYR A 26 -5.77 15.03 -18.23
CA TYR A 26 -5.82 16.06 -17.19
C TYR A 26 -6.83 15.75 -16.10
N LEU A 27 -8.00 15.20 -16.47
CA LEU A 27 -9.08 14.88 -15.53
C LEU A 27 -8.97 13.48 -14.92
N ASN A 28 -8.32 12.54 -15.61
CA ASN A 28 -8.14 11.19 -15.11
C ASN A 28 -6.98 11.22 -14.11
N PRO A 29 -7.24 11.04 -12.82
CA PRO A 29 -6.18 11.14 -11.81
C PRO A 29 -5.11 10.09 -12.13
N SER A 30 -3.90 10.54 -12.42
CA SER A 30 -2.75 9.65 -12.42
C SER A 30 -2.60 9.06 -11.03
N ILE A 31 -2.20 7.78 -10.95
CA ILE A 31 -1.73 7.22 -9.69
C ILE A 31 -0.40 7.91 -9.41
N ASP A 32 -0.46 9.05 -8.71
CA ASP A 32 0.73 9.84 -8.40
C ASP A 32 1.69 9.08 -7.48
N ASN A 33 1.16 8.11 -6.73
CA ASN A 33 1.92 7.24 -5.85
C ASN A 33 1.37 5.80 -5.85
N GLU A 34 2.11 4.90 -6.51
CA GLU A 34 1.78 3.46 -6.58
C GLU A 34 1.65 2.82 -5.20
N ASP A 35 2.43 3.26 -4.21
CA ASP A 35 2.37 2.75 -2.84
C ASP A 35 1.10 3.13 -2.12
N PHE A 36 0.64 4.37 -2.34
CA PHE A 36 -0.60 4.86 -1.79
C PHE A 36 -1.78 4.14 -2.43
N HIS A 37 -1.73 3.96 -3.74
CA HIS A 37 -2.76 3.21 -4.46
C HIS A 37 -2.82 1.75 -4.01
N LEU A 38 -1.67 1.10 -3.81
CA LEU A 38 -1.62 -0.26 -3.27
C LEU A 38 -2.24 -0.33 -1.85
N GLN A 39 -1.91 0.62 -0.97
CA GLN A 39 -2.53 0.69 0.36
C GLN A 39 -4.05 0.88 0.27
N TYR A 40 -4.52 1.75 -0.61
CA TYR A 40 -5.94 1.96 -0.85
C TYR A 40 -6.65 0.67 -1.30
N LEU A 41 -6.13 0.00 -2.35
CA LEU A 41 -6.69 -1.25 -2.87
C LEU A 41 -6.76 -2.35 -1.82
N LEU A 42 -5.75 -2.41 -0.94
CA LEU A 42 -5.63 -3.44 0.09
C LEU A 42 -6.37 -3.10 1.38
N SER A 43 -6.79 -1.86 1.57
CA SER A 43 -7.68 -1.46 2.67
C SER A 43 -9.13 -1.92 2.43
N ASP A 44 -9.51 -2.24 1.20
CA ASP A 44 -10.79 -2.90 0.91
C ASP A 44 -10.80 -4.34 1.51
N PRO A 45 -11.83 -4.69 2.31
CA PRO A 45 -12.01 -6.03 2.82
C PRO A 45 -12.08 -7.12 1.73
N ASN A 46 -12.62 -6.79 0.55
CA ASN A 46 -12.95 -7.74 -0.51
C ASN A 46 -11.77 -8.05 -1.45
N THR A 47 -10.69 -7.26 -1.41
CA THR A 47 -9.54 -7.45 -2.29
C THR A 47 -8.61 -8.55 -1.77
N ASN A 48 -8.28 -9.52 -2.63
CA ASN A 48 -7.33 -10.59 -2.29
C ASN A 48 -5.87 -10.15 -2.55
N PHE A 49 -5.16 -9.79 -1.48
CA PHE A 49 -3.75 -9.40 -1.50
C PHE A 49 -2.84 -10.38 -2.27
N TYR A 50 -3.09 -11.69 -2.17
CA TYR A 50 -2.23 -12.69 -2.78
C TYR A 50 -2.32 -12.71 -4.31
N GLN A 51 -3.46 -12.32 -4.89
CA GLN A 51 -3.59 -12.20 -6.35
C GLN A 51 -2.74 -11.03 -6.88
N ILE A 52 -2.69 -9.92 -6.14
CA ILE A 52 -1.90 -8.74 -6.48
C ILE A 52 -0.40 -8.99 -6.25
N ARG A 53 -0.04 -9.73 -5.17
CA ARG A 53 1.35 -10.00 -4.79
C ARG A 53 2.02 -11.11 -5.60
N ASN A 54 1.36 -12.25 -5.80
CA ASN A 54 2.04 -13.49 -6.22
C ASN A 54 2.46 -13.53 -7.69
N GLN A 55 2.31 -12.44 -8.44
CA GLN A 55 2.67 -12.47 -9.86
C GLN A 55 4.19 -12.61 -10.08
N ASN A 56 5.08 -12.21 -9.16
CA ASN A 56 6.54 -12.27 -9.40
C ASN A 56 7.49 -12.29 -8.17
N ILE A 57 7.09 -12.77 -6.99
CA ILE A 57 7.89 -12.60 -5.76
C ILE A 57 8.61 -13.87 -5.28
N SER A 58 9.94 -13.79 -5.13
CA SER A 58 10.79 -14.84 -4.54
C SER A 58 10.78 -14.79 -3.00
N THR A 59 10.31 -15.86 -2.35
CA THR A 59 10.06 -15.94 -0.90
C THR A 59 11.32 -16.03 -0.02
N ARG A 60 12.51 -16.26 -0.59
CA ARG A 60 13.71 -16.67 0.17
C ARG A 60 14.48 -15.54 0.87
N LYS A 61 14.14 -14.26 0.68
CA LYS A 61 14.93 -13.13 1.21
C LYS A 61 14.22 -12.27 2.28
N PHE A 62 12.94 -12.49 2.56
CA PHE A 62 12.15 -11.57 3.38
C PHE A 62 12.29 -11.76 4.90
N THR A 63 12.26 -10.65 5.65
CA THR A 63 12.22 -10.62 7.12
C THR A 63 10.87 -11.08 7.67
N TYR A 64 9.76 -10.68 7.03
CA TYR A 64 8.40 -11.02 7.46
C TYR A 64 7.71 -11.88 6.40
N ASN A 65 7.61 -13.18 6.65
CA ASN A 65 6.93 -14.11 5.74
C ASN A 65 5.47 -14.36 6.17
N ASN A 66 4.61 -13.35 6.06
CA ASN A 66 3.19 -13.40 6.45
C ASN A 66 3.00 -13.74 7.93
N GLU A 67 3.75 -13.06 8.78
CA GLU A 67 3.64 -13.29 10.22
C GLU A 67 2.35 -12.67 10.76
N ILE A 68 1.61 -13.45 11.53
CA ILE A 68 0.30 -13.10 12.06
C ILE A 68 0.41 -12.91 13.57
N TYR A 69 -0.19 -11.84 14.06
CA TYR A 69 -0.31 -11.50 15.47
C TYR A 69 -1.76 -11.15 15.77
N SER A 70 -2.18 -11.31 17.02
CA SER A 70 -3.51 -10.91 17.49
C SER A 70 -3.41 -10.08 18.76
N ASN A 71 -4.34 -9.17 18.90
CA ASN A 71 -4.63 -8.49 20.15
C ASN A 71 -6.12 -8.70 20.45
N ASN A 72 -6.42 -9.70 21.29
CA ASN A 72 -7.79 -10.01 21.66
C ASN A 72 -8.42 -8.93 22.53
N THR A 73 -7.62 -8.15 23.26
CA THR A 73 -8.10 -7.05 24.11
C THR A 73 -8.58 -5.87 23.28
N GLU A 74 -7.85 -5.52 22.22
CA GLU A 74 -8.20 -4.40 21.31
C GLU A 74 -8.96 -4.87 20.06
N GLY A 75 -9.21 -6.18 19.94
CA GLY A 75 -10.10 -6.75 18.92
C GLY A 75 -9.56 -6.68 17.50
N TYR A 76 -8.28 -7.00 17.28
CA TYR A 76 -7.72 -7.05 15.92
C TYR A 76 -6.71 -8.17 15.69
N LYS A 77 -6.54 -8.51 14.41
CA LYS A 77 -5.47 -9.35 13.88
C LYS A 77 -4.55 -8.52 13.00
N LEU A 78 -3.27 -8.58 13.31
CA LEU A 78 -2.20 -7.90 12.60
C LEU A 78 -1.46 -8.91 11.73
N THR A 79 -1.28 -8.62 10.45
CA THR A 79 -0.49 -9.44 9.52
C THR A 79 0.58 -8.58 8.89
N ILE A 80 1.84 -9.02 8.96
CA ILE A 80 2.96 -8.31 8.35
C ILE A 80 3.45 -9.11 7.14
N HIS A 81 3.40 -8.45 5.98
CA HIS A 81 3.81 -9.01 4.70
C HIS A 81 5.01 -8.25 4.17
N SER A 82 6.11 -8.94 3.90
CA SER A 82 7.13 -8.36 3.03
C SER A 82 6.70 -8.41 1.57
N ILE A 83 6.74 -7.26 0.90
CA ILE A 83 6.31 -7.09 -0.48
C ILE A 83 7.49 -7.26 -1.43
N ASP A 84 8.52 -6.42 -1.32
CA ASP A 84 9.62 -6.39 -2.29
C ASP A 84 10.90 -5.78 -1.68
N PHE A 85 12.00 -5.78 -2.43
CA PHE A 85 13.24 -5.06 -2.13
C PHE A 85 13.40 -3.86 -3.06
N THR A 86 13.29 -2.67 -2.49
CA THR A 86 13.56 -1.41 -3.18
C THR A 86 15.00 -0.94 -2.93
N LYS A 87 15.41 0.16 -3.57
CA LYS A 87 16.70 0.84 -3.27
C LYS A 87 16.81 1.30 -1.80
N LEU A 88 15.68 1.54 -1.14
CA LEU A 88 15.60 1.93 0.27
C LEU A 88 15.74 0.73 1.21
N GLY A 89 15.46 -0.47 0.70
CA GLY A 89 15.52 -1.77 1.36
C GLY A 89 14.19 -2.51 1.27
N GLU A 90 13.93 -3.38 2.24
CA GLU A 90 12.75 -4.25 2.24
C GLU A 90 11.46 -3.45 2.47
N LYS A 91 10.57 -3.47 1.48
CA LYS A 91 9.23 -2.90 1.55
C LYS A 91 8.31 -3.91 2.24
N ILE A 92 7.63 -3.48 3.30
CA ILE A 92 6.70 -4.32 4.05
C ILE A 92 5.34 -3.62 4.18
N LEU A 93 4.29 -4.43 4.26
CA LEU A 93 2.92 -4.03 4.48
C LEU A 93 2.45 -4.57 5.82
N ILE A 94 1.89 -3.70 6.63
CA ILE A 94 1.28 -4.02 7.91
C ILE A 94 -0.23 -3.92 7.71
N VAL A 95 -0.93 -5.04 7.81
CA VAL A 95 -2.38 -5.14 7.64
C VAL A 95 -3.02 -5.41 8.99
N THR A 96 -3.95 -4.56 9.41
CA THR A 96 -4.70 -4.71 10.65
C THR A 96 -6.18 -4.92 10.32
N ASP A 97 -6.68 -6.12 10.59
CA ASP A 97 -8.08 -6.48 10.48
C ASP A 97 -8.75 -6.34 11.85
N TYR A 98 -9.68 -5.40 12.03
CA TYR A 98 -10.46 -5.25 13.25
C TYR A 98 -11.68 -6.16 13.24
N PHE A 99 -11.87 -6.94 14.29
CA PHE A 99 -12.94 -7.94 14.40
C PHE A 99 -14.33 -7.28 14.42
N ASP A 100 -14.48 -6.19 15.16
CA ASP A 100 -15.79 -5.58 15.40
C ASP A 100 -16.23 -4.63 14.28
N LYS A 101 -15.28 -4.00 13.59
CA LYS A 101 -15.56 -2.87 12.70
C LYS A 101 -15.60 -3.24 11.21
N LYS A 102 -15.38 -4.52 10.86
CA LYS A 102 -15.12 -4.97 9.46
C LYS A 102 -14.18 -4.02 8.71
N THR A 103 -13.27 -3.38 9.45
CA THR A 103 -12.39 -2.33 8.95
C THR A 103 -11.02 -2.93 8.86
N LYS A 104 -10.37 -2.70 7.72
CA LYS A 104 -9.00 -3.10 7.46
C LYS A 104 -8.17 -1.85 7.26
N ILE A 105 -7.09 -1.74 8.02
CA ILE A 105 -6.11 -0.65 7.87
C ILE A 105 -4.84 -1.27 7.33
N THR A 106 -4.28 -0.65 6.28
CA THR A 106 -2.99 -1.07 5.74
C THR A 106 -1.98 0.06 5.82
N ASN A 107 -0.82 -0.21 6.37
CA ASN A 107 0.30 0.75 6.44
C ASN A 107 1.50 0.17 5.71
N LEU A 108 2.07 0.95 4.81
CA LEU A 108 3.31 0.58 4.13
C LEU A 108 4.50 1.18 4.88
N THR A 109 5.57 0.38 5.04
CA THR A 109 6.82 0.86 5.64
C THR A 109 8.02 0.19 4.99
N TYR A 110 9.17 0.85 5.14
CA TYR A 110 10.41 0.48 4.46
C TYR A 110 11.49 0.18 5.48
N LYS A 111 12.13 -0.97 5.34
CA LYS A 111 13.37 -1.29 6.05
C LYS A 111 14.50 -0.48 5.45
N SER A 112 14.94 0.55 6.15
CA SER A 112 16.15 1.30 5.82
C SER A 112 17.39 0.40 5.82
N LYS A 113 18.46 0.85 5.17
CA LYS A 113 19.79 0.21 5.19
C LYS A 113 20.31 -0.04 6.61
N ASN A 114 19.90 0.78 7.57
CA ASN A 114 20.26 0.64 8.99
C ASN A 114 19.43 -0.41 9.73
N ARG A 115 18.66 -1.24 8.99
CA ARG A 115 17.75 -2.29 9.50
C ARG A 115 16.56 -1.78 10.32
N THR A 116 16.37 -0.47 10.42
CA THR A 116 15.21 0.17 11.03
C THR A 116 14.10 0.37 10.01
N TYR A 117 12.84 0.30 10.42
CA TYR A 117 11.70 0.61 9.57
C TYR A 117 11.39 2.12 9.65
N LYS A 118 10.89 2.71 8.56
CA LYS A 118 10.36 4.10 8.54
C LYS A 118 9.08 4.16 7.69
N PRO A 119 8.02 4.83 8.17
CA PRO A 119 7.97 5.76 9.32
C PRO A 119 7.68 5.09 10.68
N VAL A 120 7.73 3.76 10.78
CA VAL A 120 7.42 3.04 12.02
C VAL A 120 8.62 2.27 12.55
N GLU A 121 8.78 2.19 13.86
CA GLU A 121 9.70 1.28 14.52
C GLU A 121 8.98 -0.04 14.86
N ILE A 122 9.57 -1.17 14.50
CA ILE A 122 9.02 -2.50 14.81
C ILE A 122 9.97 -3.20 15.78
N PHE A 123 9.47 -3.48 16.98
CA PHE A 123 10.18 -4.18 18.03
C PHE A 123 9.54 -5.56 18.27
N ARG A 124 10.37 -6.58 18.44
CA ARG A 124 9.95 -7.95 18.74
C ARG A 124 10.53 -8.39 20.07
N SER A 125 9.68 -8.96 20.91
CA SER A 125 10.10 -9.60 22.16
C SER A 125 9.36 -10.92 22.30
N ASN A 126 10.07 -12.04 22.15
CA ASN A 126 9.51 -13.38 22.12
C ASN A 126 8.37 -13.51 21.07
N ASP A 127 7.19 -13.95 21.51
CA ASP A 127 6.01 -14.05 20.67
C ASP A 127 5.25 -12.70 20.56
N SER A 128 5.72 -11.61 21.17
CA SER A 128 5.08 -10.30 21.09
C SER A 128 5.72 -9.38 20.06
N ILE A 129 4.90 -8.57 19.41
CA ILE A 129 5.32 -7.49 18.51
C ILE A 129 4.78 -6.15 18.98
N PHE A 130 5.56 -5.11 18.80
CA PHE A 130 5.21 -3.73 19.10
C PHE A 130 5.59 -2.87 17.88
N ILE A 131 4.64 -2.09 17.39
CA ILE A 131 4.81 -1.18 16.26
C ILE A 131 4.56 0.23 16.76
N TYR A 132 5.58 1.07 16.69
CA TYR A 132 5.52 2.46 17.10
C TYR A 132 5.59 3.38 15.88
N GLN A 133 4.73 4.38 15.82
CA GLN A 133 4.88 5.49 14.88
C GLN A 133 5.99 6.41 15.36
N LEU A 134 6.96 6.68 14.49
CA LEU A 134 7.98 7.69 14.74
C LEU A 134 7.37 9.06 14.43
N SER A 135 7.51 10.00 15.37
CA SER A 135 7.17 11.40 15.11
C SER A 135 8.32 12.09 14.38
N GLU A 136 8.00 13.08 13.57
CA GLU A 136 9.01 14.00 13.02
C GLU A 136 9.42 15.06 14.05
N ASP A 137 8.58 15.32 15.05
CA ASP A 137 8.90 16.24 16.15
C ASP A 137 9.83 15.54 17.16
N PRO A 138 11.06 16.02 17.38
CA PRO A 138 12.02 15.43 18.30
C PRO A 138 11.58 15.46 19.78
N LYS A 139 10.53 16.22 20.13
CA LYS A 139 9.95 16.24 21.49
C LYS A 139 8.93 15.13 21.72
N ILE A 140 8.45 14.48 20.66
CA ILE A 140 7.49 13.37 20.74
C ILE A 140 8.25 12.10 20.41
N ASP A 141 8.53 11.29 21.44
CA ASP A 141 9.44 10.15 21.33
C ASP A 141 8.94 9.12 20.28
N LYS A 142 7.78 8.52 20.54
CA LYS A 142 7.06 7.62 19.61
C LYS A 142 5.69 7.24 20.15
N HIS A 143 4.75 6.92 19.27
CA HIS A 143 3.39 6.50 19.65
C HIS A 143 3.18 5.01 19.35
N LEU A 144 2.78 4.21 20.35
CA LEU A 144 2.44 2.80 20.12
C LEU A 144 1.18 2.71 19.25
N MET A 145 1.32 2.21 18.02
CA MET A 145 0.18 2.00 17.12
C MET A 145 -0.44 0.62 17.31
N PHE A 146 0.40 -0.40 17.39
CA PHE A 146 -0.05 -1.79 17.46
C PHE A 146 0.82 -2.58 18.42
N LYS A 147 0.19 -3.44 19.22
CA LYS A 147 0.84 -4.54 19.93
C LYS A 147 0.13 -5.85 19.63
N GLY A 148 0.81 -6.99 19.70
CA GLY A 148 0.12 -8.26 19.49
C GLY A 148 0.98 -9.45 19.81
N ASN A 149 0.33 -10.59 20.05
CA ASN A 149 0.98 -11.86 20.28
C ASN A 149 0.87 -12.74 19.03
N ARG A 150 1.96 -13.43 18.72
CA ARG A 150 2.13 -14.21 17.51
C ARG A 150 1.16 -15.37 17.52
N ILE A 151 0.43 -15.51 16.43
CA ILE A 151 -0.37 -16.70 16.15
C ILE A 151 0.54 -17.66 15.39
N LYS A 152 0.99 -18.72 16.07
CA LYS A 152 1.71 -19.81 15.40
C LYS A 152 0.70 -20.55 14.52
N LYS A 153 1.04 -20.70 13.24
CA LYS A 153 0.30 -21.55 12.30
C LYS A 153 0.64 -23.01 12.55
#